data_AF-A0A371FFW7-F1
#
_entry.id   AF-A0A371FFW7-F1
#
_cell.length_a   1.000
_cell.length_b   1.000
_cell.length_c   1.000
_cell.angle_alpha   90.00
_cell.angle_beta   90.00
_cell.angle_gamma   90.00
#
_symmetry.space_group_name_H-M   'P 1'
#
loop_
_entity.id
_entity.type
_entity.pdbx_description
1 polymer ?
#
loop_
_entity_poly.entity_id
_entity_poly.type
_entity_poly.pdbx_seq_one_letter_code
_entity_poly.pdbx_strand_id
1 'polypeptide(L)'
;MKAFQTQVYISGTSDALNCKLFLGTLRGMAMQWLLGIPTQTIRTFNNLATLFISQFPANKAKQLEVADLFDIKQMKGENVKGYVTKWFQ
;
A
#
# COMPACT_ATOMS: atom_id res chain seq x y z
N MET A 1 2.61 0.97 -1.93
CA MET A 1 1.95 2.28 -2.22
C MET A 1 2.58 3.44 -1.46
N LYS A 2 2.80 3.29 -0.14
CA LYS A 2 3.31 4.37 0.74
C LYS A 2 4.57 5.08 0.20
N ALA A 3 5.59 4.34 -0.24
CA ALA A 3 6.82 4.94 -0.78
C ALA A 3 6.56 5.88 -1.98
N PHE A 4 5.64 5.50 -2.87
CA PHE A 4 5.28 6.32 -4.03
C PHE A 4 4.50 7.58 -3.60
N GLN A 5 3.59 7.46 -2.62
CA GLN A 5 2.88 8.61 -2.05
C GLN A 5 3.84 9.61 -1.39
N THR A 6 4.84 9.13 -0.65
CA THR A 6 5.89 9.98 -0.06
C THR A 6 6.69 10.69 -1.15
N GLN A 7 7.06 9.98 -2.22
CA GLN A 7 7.77 10.58 -3.34
C GLN A 7 6.95 11.69 -4.01
N VAL A 8 5.67 11.43 -4.31
CA VAL A 8 4.74 12.41 -4.90
C VAL A 8 4.60 13.66 -4.03
N TYR A 9 4.51 13.47 -2.71
CA TYR A 9 4.41 14.58 -1.76
C TYR A 9 5.68 15.46 -1.76
N ILE A 10 6.86 14.83 -1.83
CA ILE A 10 8.15 15.54 -1.83
C ILE A 10 8.41 16.24 -3.17
N SER A 11 8.08 15.60 -4.29
CA SER A 11 8.40 16.13 -5.62
C SER A 11 7.48 17.27 -6.07
N GLY A 12 6.30 17.41 -5.47
CA GLY A 12 5.34 18.47 -5.82
C GLY A 12 4.86 18.40 -7.28
N THR A 13 4.99 17.25 -7.94
CA THR A 13 4.61 17.07 -9.35
C THR A 13 3.10 17.16 -9.54
N SER A 14 2.66 17.51 -10.76
CA SER A 14 1.23 17.56 -11.08
C SER A 14 0.56 16.19 -11.00
N ASP A 15 -0.74 16.17 -10.71
CA ASP A 15 -1.55 14.95 -10.66
C ASP A 15 -1.44 14.11 -11.95
N ALA A 16 -1.45 14.76 -13.11
CA ALA A 16 -1.32 14.09 -14.40
C ALA A 16 0.02 13.34 -14.53
N LEU A 17 1.12 13.96 -14.10
CA LEU A 17 2.44 13.33 -14.11
C LEU A 17 2.54 12.20 -13.09
N ASN A 18 2.04 12.41 -11.87
CA ASN A 18 2.04 11.38 -10.82
C ASN A 18 1.22 10.15 -11.22
N CYS A 19 0.05 10.36 -11.84
CA CYS A 19 -0.73 9.29 -12.44
C CYS A 19 0.10 8.56 -13.50
N LYS A 20 0.65 9.25 -14.50
CA LYS A 20 1.41 8.63 -15.57
C LYS A 20 2.60 7.80 -15.05
N LEU A 21 3.34 8.33 -14.09
CA LEU A 21 4.46 7.63 -13.45
C LEU A 21 3.97 6.37 -12.71
N PHE A 22 2.90 6.49 -11.93
CA PHE A 22 2.34 5.36 -11.19
C PHE A 22 1.86 4.25 -12.13
N LEU A 23 1.16 4.61 -13.19
CA LEU A 23 0.71 3.67 -14.21
C LEU A 23 1.89 2.91 -14.85
N GLY A 24 3.03 3.58 -15.04
CA GLY A 24 4.26 2.94 -15.54
C GLY A 24 4.85 1.88 -14.60
N THR A 25 4.48 1.88 -13.32
CA THR A 25 4.90 0.86 -12.35
C THR A 25 4.01 -0.38 -12.33
N LEU A 26 2.81 -0.31 -12.92
CA LEU A 26 1.84 -1.39 -12.87
C LEU A 26 2.24 -2.54 -13.81
N ARG A 27 2.10 -3.78 -13.32
CA ARG A 27 2.37 -5.01 -14.05
C ARG A 27 1.30 -6.06 -13.75
N GLY A 28 1.12 -7.02 -14.68
CA GLY A 28 0.25 -8.18 -14.49
C GLY A 28 -1.20 -7.80 -14.12
N MET A 29 -1.71 -8.41 -13.06
CA MET A 29 -3.09 -8.22 -12.55
C MET A 29 -3.44 -6.75 -12.28
N ALA A 30 -2.47 -5.95 -11.85
CA ALA A 30 -2.69 -4.53 -11.59
C ALA A 30 -2.93 -3.71 -12.88
N MET A 31 -2.28 -4.10 -13.99
CA MET A 31 -2.51 -3.47 -15.29
C MET A 31 -3.88 -3.87 -15.85
N GLN A 32 -4.26 -5.14 -15.72
CA GLN A 32 -5.57 -5.63 -16.17
C GLN A 32 -6.71 -4.97 -15.42
N TRP A 33 -6.56 -4.80 -14.10
CA TRP A 33 -7.51 -4.04 -13.29
C TRP A 33 -7.69 -2.61 -13.78
N LEU A 34 -6.59 -1.91 -14.09
CA LEU A 34 -6.65 -0.53 -14.58
C LEU A 34 -7.50 -0.40 -15.85
N LEU A 35 -7.38 -1.35 -16.78
CA LEU A 35 -8.15 -1.37 -18.02
C LEU A 35 -9.66 -1.53 -17.80
N GLY A 36 -10.06 -2.09 -16.66
CA GLY A 36 -11.46 -2.23 -16.26
C GLY A 36 -12.05 -1.00 -15.57
N ILE A 37 -11.25 0.04 -15.29
CA ILE A 37 -11.75 1.25 -14.63
C ILE A 37 -12.49 2.14 -15.65
N PRO A 38 -13.73 2.57 -15.37
CA PRO A 38 -14.45 3.48 -16.25
C PRO A 38 -13.69 4.78 -16.49
N THR A 39 -13.82 5.33 -17.70
CA THR A 39 -13.23 6.64 -18.04
C THR A 39 -13.75 7.73 -17.09
N GLN A 40 -12.93 8.74 -16.83
CA GLN A 40 -13.22 9.86 -15.91
C GLN A 40 -13.31 9.53 -14.40
N THR A 41 -13.11 8.27 -13.99
CA THR A 41 -13.06 7.90 -12.56
C THR A 41 -11.79 8.44 -11.87
N ILE A 42 -10.68 8.50 -12.61
CA ILE A 42 -9.39 8.99 -12.11
C ILE A 42 -9.21 10.44 -12.56
N ARG A 43 -9.41 11.39 -11.64
CA ARG A 43 -9.19 12.84 -11.89
C ARG A 43 -7.92 13.35 -11.24
N THR A 44 -7.55 12.76 -10.10
CA THR A 44 -6.34 13.08 -9.34
C THR A 44 -5.56 11.81 -9.03
N PHE A 45 -4.29 11.95 -8.68
CA PHE A 45 -3.50 10.82 -8.20
C PHE A 45 -4.12 10.21 -6.93
N ASN A 46 -4.77 11.01 -6.09
CA ASN A 46 -5.42 10.51 -4.89
C ASN A 46 -6.62 9.58 -5.19
N ASN A 47 -7.38 9.86 -6.26
CA ASN A 47 -8.45 8.94 -6.71
C ASN A 47 -7.87 7.59 -7.12
N LEU A 48 -6.79 7.61 -7.93
CA LEU A 48 -6.09 6.39 -8.36
C LEU A 48 -5.53 5.61 -7.18
N ALA A 49 -4.89 6.30 -6.24
CA ALA A 49 -4.33 5.71 -5.03
C ALA A 49 -5.38 4.99 -4.18
N THR A 50 -6.53 5.64 -3.99
CA THR A 50 -7.65 5.11 -3.20
C THR A 50 -8.21 3.85 -3.85
N LEU A 51 -8.47 3.89 -5.16
CA LEU A 51 -8.96 2.74 -5.92
C LEU A 51 -7.97 1.57 -5.87
N PHE A 52 -6.67 1.85 -6.03
CA PHE A 52 -5.63 0.82 -6.00
C PHE A 52 -5.53 0.14 -4.63
N ILE A 53 -5.58 0.92 -3.55
CA ILE A 53 -5.57 0.39 -2.17
C ILE A 53 -6.84 -0.43 -1.87
N SER A 54 -7.99 -0.04 -2.42
CA SER A 54 -9.24 -0.80 -2.28
C SER A 54 -9.18 -2.13 -3.03
N GLN A 55 -8.64 -2.14 -4.25
CA GLN A 55 -8.55 -3.34 -5.08
C GLN A 55 -7.46 -4.31 -4.60
N PHE A 56 -6.35 -3.81 -4.09
CA PHE A 56 -5.19 -4.61 -3.69
C PHE A 56 -4.88 -4.42 -2.19
N PRO A 57 -5.71 -4.97 -1.28
CA PRO A 57 -5.56 -4.79 0.16
C PRO A 57 -4.26 -5.37 0.71
N ALA A 58 -3.64 -6.32 0.04
CA ALA A 58 -2.31 -6.86 0.41
C ALA A 58 -1.20 -5.77 0.42
N ASN A 59 -1.45 -4.60 -0.19
CA ASN A 59 -0.56 -3.43 -0.13
C ASN A 59 -0.98 -2.40 0.92
N LYS A 60 -2.10 -2.61 1.62
CA LYS A 60 -2.29 -1.99 2.93
C LYS A 60 -1.27 -2.69 3.82
N ALA A 61 -0.19 -1.98 4.16
CA ALA A 61 0.62 -2.38 5.31
C ALA A 61 -0.37 -2.79 6.38
N LYS A 62 -0.34 -4.06 6.84
CA LYS A 62 -1.22 -4.56 7.90
C LYS A 62 -1.25 -3.47 8.95
N GLN A 63 -2.35 -2.73 9.03
CA GLN A 63 -2.61 -1.98 10.24
C GLN A 63 -2.85 -3.13 11.20
N LEU A 64 -1.86 -3.45 12.02
CA LEU A 64 -1.97 -4.43 13.09
C LEU A 64 -3.31 -4.12 13.76
N GLU A 65 -4.30 -4.97 13.51
CA GLU A 65 -5.62 -4.74 14.06
C GLU A 65 -5.49 -4.92 15.57
N VAL A 66 -6.36 -4.30 16.37
CA VAL A 66 -6.29 -4.46 17.83
C VAL A 66 -6.38 -5.95 18.22
N ALA A 67 -7.07 -6.76 17.40
CA ALA A 67 -7.08 -8.22 17.51
C ALA A 67 -5.69 -8.87 17.29
N ASP A 68 -4.91 -8.41 16.31
CA ASP A 68 -3.53 -8.87 16.10
C ASP A 68 -2.65 -8.50 17.31
N LEU A 69 -2.88 -7.33 17.93
CA LEU A 69 -2.15 -6.87 19.13
C LEU A 69 -2.38 -7.76 20.36
N PHE A 70 -3.56 -8.36 20.51
CA PHE A 70 -3.84 -9.30 21.61
C PHE A 70 -3.08 -10.63 21.45
N ASP A 71 -2.75 -11.02 20.22
CA ASP A 71 -1.96 -12.22 19.91
C ASP A 71 -0.45 -11.98 19.96
N ILE A 72 -0.02 -10.71 20.06
CA ILE A 72 1.38 -10.34 20.27
C ILE A 72 1.72 -10.53 21.76
N LYS A 73 2.07 -11.76 22.12
CA LYS A 73 2.65 -12.09 23.43
C LYS A 73 3.90 -12.93 23.23
N GLN A 74 4.97 -12.56 23.94
CA GLN A 74 6.16 -13.40 24.02
C GLN A 74 5.78 -14.73 24.68
N MET A 75 5.95 -15.84 23.97
CA MET A 75 5.64 -17.17 24.52
C MET A 75 6.63 -17.56 25.61
N LYS A 76 6.17 -18.35 26.58
CA LYS A 76 7.03 -18.83 27.67
C LYS A 76 8.14 -19.73 27.08
N GLY A 77 9.39 -19.24 27.10
CA GLY A 77 10.54 -19.91 26.49
C GLY A 77 11.04 -19.27 25.18
N GLU A 78 10.31 -18.32 24.61
CA GLU A 78 10.80 -17.50 23.50
C GLU A 78 11.81 -16.47 24.02
N ASN A 79 12.98 -16.37 23.39
CA ASN A 79 13.93 -15.30 23.71
C ASN A 79 13.51 -13.98 23.06
N VAL A 80 13.92 -12.86 23.66
CA VAL A 80 13.52 -11.52 23.22
C VAL A 80 13.86 -11.26 21.75
N LYS A 81 14.99 -11.80 21.27
CA LYS A 81 15.42 -11.65 19.87
C LYS A 81 14.44 -12.33 18.90
N GLY A 82 13.98 -13.55 19.22
CA GLY A 82 13.01 -14.29 18.42
C GLY A 82 11.67 -13.59 18.34
N TYR A 83 11.20 -13.04 19.46
CA TYR A 83 9.98 -12.25 19.51
C TYR A 83 10.06 -10.97 18.66
N VAL A 84 11.18 -10.23 18.75
CA VAL A 84 11.39 -9.01 17.97
C VAL A 84 11.42 -9.30 16.46
N THR A 85 12.14 -10.33 16.03
CA THR A 85 12.20 -10.72 14.61
C THR A 85 10.84 -11.16 14.06
N LYS A 86 9.98 -11.78 14.88
CA LYS A 86 8.66 -12.26 14.44
C LYS A 86 7.67 -11.13 14.15
N TRP A 87 7.74 -10.03 14.90
CA TRP A 87 6.67 -9.01 14.91
C TRP A 87 7.12 -7.60 14.49
N PHE A 88 8.41 -7.30 14.55
CA PHE A 88 8.93 -5.94 14.39
C PHE A 88 9.98 -5.79 13.27
N GLN A 89 10.11 -6.79 12.40
CA GLN A 89 11.03 -6.81 11.26
C GLN A 89 10.30 -7.09 9.95
#